data_AF-X1L447-F1
#
_entry.id   AF-X1L447-F1
#
_cell.length_a   1.000
_cell.length_b   1.000
_cell.length_c   1.000
_cell.angle_alpha   90.00
_cell.angle_beta   90.00
_cell.angle_gamma   90.00
#
_symmetry.space_group_name_H-M   'P 1'
#
loop_
_entity.id
_entity.type
_entity.pdbx_description
1 polymer ?
#
loop_
_entity_poly.entity_id
_entity_poly.type
_entity_poly.pdbx_seq_one_letter_code
_entity_poly.pdbx_strand_id
1 'polypeptide(L)'
;RPLITKGLIEIAKKEKAEAIAHGCSGKGNDQVRFEVTAKALNPEITILAPLREWELNSREEEVRYAKEHNIPLEIKEESPYSIDRNLWGVSIECGPLEDIGQEPPPESYQITSSPQDAPDEPTYVNVTFKEGVPCRINGKEYELVSLIEKLNLVGGKNAVGRIDLIENRLIGIKSREIYEAPAAVILHYAHRELERLTLDKDTFRFKEIIAQKYSELVYDGLWHSPLRQALDDF
;
A
#
# COMPACT_ATOMS: atom_id res chain seq x y z
N ARG A 1 -5.38 -2.63 3.35
CA ARG A 1 -6.71 -3.23 3.09
C ARG A 1 -7.25 -3.98 4.31
N PRO A 2 -6.55 -4.95 4.92
CA PRO A 2 -7.09 -5.70 6.07
C PRO A 2 -7.52 -4.82 7.25
N LEU A 3 -6.76 -3.75 7.55
CA LEU A 3 -7.13 -2.75 8.57
C LEU A 3 -8.46 -2.04 8.27
N ILE A 4 -8.68 -1.66 7.01
CA ILE A 4 -9.91 -1.00 6.57
C ILE A 4 -11.09 -1.97 6.75
N THR A 5 -10.95 -3.20 6.26
CA THR A 5 -11.98 -4.23 6.40
C THR A 5 -12.29 -4.54 7.86
N LYS A 6 -11.28 -4.64 8.73
CA LYS A 6 -11.47 -4.80 10.17
C LYS A 6 -12.34 -3.68 10.75
N GLY A 7 -12.04 -2.43 10.40
CA GLY A 7 -12.85 -1.29 10.80
C GLY A 7 -14.30 -1.37 10.29
N LEU A 8 -14.50 -1.75 9.01
CA LEU A 8 -15.85 -1.97 8.46
C LEU A 8 -16.63 -3.04 9.23
N ILE A 9 -16.00 -4.18 9.55
CA ILE A 9 -16.66 -5.27 10.29
C ILE A 9 -16.99 -4.84 11.73
N GLU A 10 -16.10 -4.10 12.39
CA GLU A 10 -16.35 -3.57 13.73
C GLU A 10 -17.54 -2.59 13.74
N ILE A 11 -17.65 -1.73 12.73
CA ILE A 11 -18.79 -0.81 12.57
C ILE A 11 -20.06 -1.58 12.22
N ALA A 12 -20.00 -2.52 11.27
CA ALA A 12 -21.16 -3.34 10.89
C ALA A 12 -21.75 -4.05 12.11
N LYS A 13 -20.91 -4.59 13.00
CA LYS A 13 -21.36 -5.20 14.26
C LYS A 13 -22.05 -4.20 15.20
N LYS A 14 -21.52 -2.98 15.34
CA LYS A 14 -22.11 -1.92 16.18
C LYS A 14 -23.46 -1.46 15.65
N GLU A 15 -23.56 -1.30 14.34
CA GLU A 15 -24.77 -0.84 13.64
C GLU A 15 -25.77 -1.98 13.35
N LYS A 16 -25.43 -3.23 13.70
CA LYS A 16 -26.20 -4.44 13.37
C LYS A 16 -26.48 -4.58 11.86
N ALA A 17 -25.52 -4.17 11.03
CA ALA A 17 -25.60 -4.32 9.59
C ALA A 17 -25.39 -5.79 9.19
N GLU A 18 -26.21 -6.26 8.26
CA GLU A 18 -26.15 -7.62 7.70
C GLU A 18 -25.19 -7.72 6.50
N ALA A 19 -24.81 -6.57 5.93
CA ALA A 19 -23.95 -6.46 4.78
C ALA A 19 -22.92 -5.34 4.90
N ILE A 20 -21.80 -5.51 4.20
CA ILE A 20 -20.82 -4.46 3.91
C ILE A 20 -20.69 -4.29 2.39
N ALA A 21 -20.24 -3.13 1.94
CA ALA A 21 -20.00 -2.86 0.52
C ALA A 21 -18.58 -2.32 0.28
N HIS A 22 -18.00 -2.59 -0.88
CA HIS A 22 -16.75 -1.97 -1.34
C HIS A 22 -16.80 -1.59 -2.82
N GLY A 23 -16.00 -0.59 -3.19
CA GLY A 23 -15.90 -0.08 -4.57
C GLY A 23 -14.77 -0.67 -5.42
N CYS A 24 -14.14 -1.77 -4.99
CA CYS A 24 -13.05 -2.37 -5.76
C CYS A 24 -13.53 -2.90 -7.12
N SER A 25 -12.71 -2.71 -8.17
CA SER A 25 -12.99 -3.27 -9.50
C SER A 25 -12.72 -4.78 -9.55
N GLY A 26 -13.29 -5.44 -10.56
CA GLY A 26 -13.05 -6.87 -10.81
C GLY A 26 -11.65 -7.23 -11.31
N LYS A 27 -10.80 -6.24 -11.64
CA LYS A 27 -9.45 -6.43 -12.20
C LYS A 27 -8.31 -6.19 -11.20
N GLY A 28 -8.64 -5.77 -9.98
CA GLY A 28 -7.67 -5.47 -8.93
C GLY A 28 -7.53 -6.59 -7.90
N ASN A 29 -6.39 -6.64 -7.22
CA ASN A 29 -6.17 -7.53 -6.07
C ASN A 29 -7.02 -7.13 -4.84
N ASP A 30 -7.45 -5.88 -4.78
CA ASP A 30 -8.12 -5.33 -3.59
C ASP A 30 -9.45 -6.00 -3.27
N GLN A 31 -10.23 -6.41 -4.28
CA GLN A 31 -11.46 -7.17 -4.05
C GLN A 31 -11.16 -8.43 -3.22
N VAL A 32 -10.08 -9.15 -3.55
CA VAL A 32 -9.69 -10.38 -2.84
C VAL A 32 -9.27 -10.03 -1.42
N ARG A 33 -8.46 -8.99 -1.25
CA ARG A 33 -7.97 -8.54 0.06
C ARG A 33 -9.12 -8.12 0.99
N PHE A 34 -10.12 -7.41 0.47
CA PHE A 34 -11.31 -7.02 1.22
C PHE A 34 -12.17 -8.24 1.57
N GLU A 35 -12.52 -9.05 0.58
CA GLU A 35 -13.45 -10.17 0.75
C GLU A 35 -12.89 -11.28 1.64
N VAL A 36 -11.64 -11.67 1.44
CA VAL A 36 -10.96 -12.68 2.26
C VAL A 36 -10.84 -12.21 3.71
N THR A 37 -10.48 -10.95 3.93
CA THR A 37 -10.42 -10.39 5.29
C THR A 37 -11.81 -10.36 5.93
N ALA A 38 -12.84 -9.93 5.20
CA ALA A 38 -14.19 -9.84 5.71
C ALA A 38 -14.71 -11.22 6.14
N LYS A 39 -14.52 -12.24 5.29
CA LYS A 39 -14.91 -13.62 5.59
C LYS A 39 -14.09 -14.25 6.70
N ALA A 40 -12.82 -13.90 6.85
CA ALA A 40 -12.01 -14.34 7.98
C ALA A 40 -12.48 -13.75 9.32
N LEU A 41 -13.00 -12.51 9.32
CA LEU A 41 -13.45 -11.80 10.54
C LEU A 41 -14.93 -12.05 10.87
N ASN A 42 -15.78 -12.20 9.86
CA ASN A 42 -17.20 -12.50 10.00
C ASN A 42 -17.68 -13.32 8.79
N PRO A 43 -17.68 -14.66 8.87
CA PRO A 43 -18.08 -15.54 7.77
C PRO A 43 -19.50 -15.28 7.24
N GLU A 44 -20.40 -14.85 8.11
CA GLU A 44 -21.83 -14.64 7.83
C GLU A 44 -22.13 -13.29 7.19
N ILE A 45 -21.18 -12.33 7.17
CA ILE A 45 -21.43 -11.01 6.60
C ILE A 45 -21.69 -11.13 5.09
N THR A 46 -22.74 -10.47 4.61
CA THR A 46 -22.95 -10.33 3.17
C THR A 46 -21.99 -9.28 2.61
N ILE A 47 -21.39 -9.53 1.46
CA ILE A 47 -20.47 -8.59 0.82
C ILE A 47 -21.10 -8.17 -0.50
N LEU A 48 -21.24 -6.85 -0.68
CA LEU A 48 -21.75 -6.23 -1.90
C LEU A 48 -20.58 -5.58 -2.63
N ALA A 49 -20.41 -5.87 -3.92
CA ALA A 49 -19.38 -5.27 -4.77
C ALA A 49 -20.01 -4.56 -5.98
N PRO A 50 -20.64 -3.38 -5.80
CA PRO A 50 -21.45 -2.74 -6.85
C PRO A 50 -20.71 -2.57 -8.17
N LEU A 51 -19.43 -2.15 -8.15
CA LEU A 51 -18.63 -1.94 -9.37
C LEU A 51 -18.43 -3.21 -10.20
N ARG A 52 -18.66 -4.39 -9.62
CA ARG A 52 -18.53 -5.69 -10.25
C ARG A 52 -19.87 -6.31 -10.66
N GLU A 53 -20.97 -5.80 -10.11
CA GLU A 53 -22.31 -6.37 -10.26
C GLU A 53 -23.26 -5.46 -11.04
N TRP A 54 -23.04 -4.15 -10.98
CA TRP A 54 -23.94 -3.18 -11.59
C TRP A 54 -23.74 -3.09 -13.11
N GLU A 55 -24.65 -2.38 -13.76
CA GLU A 55 -24.72 -2.23 -15.21
C GLU A 55 -24.04 -0.96 -15.76
N LEU A 56 -23.45 -0.12 -14.90
CA LEU A 56 -22.70 1.06 -15.34
C LEU A 56 -21.27 0.66 -15.73
N ASN A 57 -20.97 0.71 -17.02
CA ASN A 57 -19.72 0.22 -17.58
C ASN A 57 -18.74 1.34 -17.94
N SER A 58 -19.15 2.60 -17.81
CA SER A 58 -18.32 3.76 -18.13
C SER A 58 -18.49 4.91 -17.15
N ARG A 59 -17.46 5.75 -17.07
CA ARG A 59 -17.49 6.98 -16.25
C ARG A 59 -18.60 7.93 -16.70
N GLU A 60 -18.88 8.00 -17.99
CA GLU A 60 -19.98 8.81 -18.52
C GLU A 60 -21.35 8.30 -18.04
N GLU A 61 -21.52 6.99 -17.91
CA GLU A 61 -22.72 6.38 -17.35
C GLU A 61 -22.83 6.65 -15.85
N GLU A 62 -21.74 6.55 -15.08
CA GLU A 62 -21.71 6.92 -13.66
C GLU A 62 -22.09 8.39 -13.44
N VAL A 63 -21.54 9.30 -14.25
CA VAL A 63 -21.83 10.74 -14.19
C VAL A 63 -23.29 11.00 -14.53
N ARG A 64 -23.85 10.28 -15.51
CA ARG A 64 -25.27 10.39 -15.87
C ARG A 64 -26.16 9.88 -14.74
N TYR A 65 -25.86 8.71 -14.19
CA TYR A 65 -26.59 8.15 -13.06
C TYR A 65 -26.60 9.13 -11.88
N ALA A 66 -25.45 9.71 -11.54
CA ALA A 66 -25.34 10.71 -10.48
C ALA A 66 -26.18 11.98 -10.76
N LYS A 67 -26.17 12.48 -12.00
CA LYS A 67 -27.01 13.62 -12.41
C LYS A 67 -28.50 13.30 -12.31
N GLU A 68 -28.93 12.14 -12.80
CA GLU A 68 -30.33 11.69 -12.75
C GLU A 68 -30.83 11.52 -11.30
N HIS A 69 -29.95 11.09 -10.39
CA HIS A 69 -30.26 10.88 -8.97
C HIS A 69 -29.92 12.07 -8.06
N ASN A 70 -29.56 13.23 -8.63
CA ASN A 70 -29.17 14.43 -7.88
C ASN A 70 -28.03 14.21 -6.86
N ILE A 71 -27.09 13.32 -7.18
CA ILE A 71 -25.89 13.10 -6.39
C ILE A 71 -24.89 14.21 -6.75
N PRO A 72 -24.46 15.05 -5.79
CA PRO A 72 -23.51 16.11 -6.07
C PRO A 72 -22.16 15.54 -6.50
N LEU A 73 -21.69 15.93 -7.69
CA LEU A 73 -20.38 15.55 -8.20
C LEU A 73 -19.40 16.71 -8.07
N GLU A 74 -18.31 16.49 -7.34
CA GLU A 74 -17.12 17.35 -7.41
C GLU A 74 -16.29 16.94 -8.63
N ILE A 75 -16.64 17.42 -9.82
CA ILE A 75 -15.87 17.15 -11.04
C ILE A 75 -14.63 18.07 -11.00
N LYS A 76 -13.50 17.54 -10.49
CA LYS A 76 -12.18 18.14 -10.69
C LYS A 76 -11.65 17.70 -12.05
N GLU A 77 -10.74 18.48 -12.66
CA GLU A 77 -9.93 17.97 -13.77
C GLU A 77 -9.25 16.68 -13.30
N GLU A 78 -9.62 15.55 -13.91
CA GLU A 78 -9.16 14.24 -13.48
C GLU A 78 -7.68 14.09 -13.83
N SER A 79 -6.90 13.68 -12.84
CA SER A 79 -5.56 13.17 -13.10
C SER A 79 -5.69 11.92 -13.99
N PRO A 80 -4.83 11.73 -15.01
CA PRO A 80 -4.84 10.51 -15.81
C PRO A 80 -4.40 9.27 -15.00
N TYR A 81 -3.97 9.46 -13.75
CA TYR A 81 -3.45 8.43 -12.88
C TYR A 81 -4.48 7.99 -11.83
N SER A 82 -4.55 6.68 -11.60
CA SER A 82 -5.18 6.10 -10.42
C SER A 82 -4.15 6.12 -9.28
N ILE A 83 -4.46 6.86 -8.21
CA ILE A 83 -3.54 7.10 -7.09
C ILE A 83 -4.15 6.55 -5.81
N ASP A 84 -3.41 5.67 -5.14
CA ASP A 84 -3.70 5.26 -3.76
C ASP A 84 -2.57 5.69 -2.84
N ARG A 85 -2.92 6.40 -1.77
CA ARG A 85 -1.96 7.03 -0.85
C ARG A 85 -2.34 6.73 0.58
N ASN A 86 -1.34 6.33 1.36
CA ASN A 86 -1.42 6.24 2.81
C ASN A 86 -0.12 6.71 3.45
N LEU A 87 0.03 6.52 4.77
CA LEU A 87 1.23 6.91 5.52
C LEU A 87 2.50 6.21 5.01
N TRP A 88 2.39 4.97 4.54
CA TRP A 88 3.53 4.13 4.17
C TRP A 88 4.08 4.44 2.77
N GLY A 89 3.23 4.93 1.87
CA GLY A 89 3.63 5.28 0.52
C GLY A 89 2.44 5.60 -0.41
N VAL A 90 2.77 5.73 -1.69
CA VAL A 90 1.85 6.01 -2.80
C VAL A 90 2.03 4.94 -3.86
N SER A 91 0.93 4.42 -4.42
CA SER A 91 0.92 3.67 -5.67
C SER A 91 0.22 4.48 -6.76
N ILE A 92 0.78 4.47 -7.96
CA ILE A 92 0.35 5.27 -9.11
C ILE A 92 0.27 4.32 -10.31
N GLU A 93 -0.89 4.24 -10.93
CA GLU A 93 -1.14 3.40 -12.10
C GLU A 93 -2.02 4.14 -13.14
N CYS A 94 -2.33 3.45 -14.26
CA CYS A 94 -3.15 3.95 -15.37
C CYS A 94 -2.51 5.09 -16.20
N GLY A 95 -3.22 5.46 -17.28
CA GLY A 95 -2.80 6.53 -18.18
C GLY A 95 -1.50 6.17 -18.92
N PRO A 96 -0.58 7.13 -19.12
CA PRO A 96 0.70 6.89 -19.78
C PRO A 96 1.56 5.78 -19.16
N LEU A 97 1.32 5.43 -17.88
CA LEU A 97 2.11 4.42 -17.16
C LEU A 97 1.87 2.99 -17.67
N GLU A 98 0.76 2.74 -18.36
CA GLU A 98 0.48 1.42 -18.95
C GLU A 98 1.40 1.08 -20.13
N ASP A 99 1.97 2.09 -20.79
CA ASP A 99 2.95 1.89 -21.86
C ASP A 99 4.35 1.63 -21.29
N ILE A 100 4.76 0.37 -21.28
CA ILE A 100 6.08 -0.08 -20.83
C ILE A 100 7.26 0.55 -21.60
N GLY A 101 7.01 1.09 -22.80
CA GLY A 101 8.00 1.79 -23.60
C GLY A 101 8.24 3.23 -23.17
N GLN A 102 7.41 3.77 -22.27
CA GLN A 102 7.49 5.14 -21.79
C GLN A 102 8.05 5.21 -20.37
N GLU A 103 8.98 6.14 -20.16
CA GLU A 103 9.43 6.52 -18.82
C GLU A 103 8.26 7.15 -18.04
N PRO A 104 8.10 6.87 -16.73
CA PRO A 104 7.05 7.50 -15.95
C PRO A 104 7.16 9.02 -16.01
N PRO A 105 6.11 9.75 -16.44
CA PRO A 105 6.18 11.20 -16.56
C PRO A 105 6.53 11.86 -15.21
N PRO A 106 7.36 12.91 -15.17
CA PRO A 106 7.77 13.55 -13.91
C PRO A 106 6.61 13.99 -13.01
N GLU A 107 5.49 14.39 -13.61
CA GLU A 107 4.26 14.81 -12.91
C GLU A 107 3.44 13.66 -12.31
N SER A 108 3.78 12.40 -12.62
CA SER A 108 3.14 11.23 -12.01
C SER A 108 3.52 11.08 -10.54
N TYR A 109 4.75 11.48 -10.17
CA TYR A 109 5.25 11.38 -8.80
C TYR A 109 4.61 12.43 -7.88
N GLN A 110 4.20 12.01 -6.68
CA GLN A 110 3.40 12.78 -5.74
C GLN A 110 4.18 13.28 -4.53
N ILE A 111 5.13 12.49 -4.03
CA ILE A 111 5.78 12.73 -2.73
C ILE A 111 7.32 12.71 -2.76
N THR A 112 7.92 12.42 -3.91
CA THR A 112 9.38 12.37 -4.09
C THR A 112 9.86 13.39 -5.11
N SER A 113 11.01 14.02 -4.84
CA SER A 113 11.76 14.81 -5.82
C SER A 113 12.40 13.90 -6.87
N SER A 114 12.65 14.44 -8.07
CA SER A 114 13.49 13.73 -9.04
C SER A 114 14.94 13.68 -8.53
N PRO A 115 15.74 12.68 -8.94
CA PRO A 115 17.17 12.68 -8.65
C PRO A 115 17.90 13.94 -9.14
N GLN A 116 17.40 14.58 -10.22
CA GLN A 116 17.95 15.82 -10.77
C GLN A 116 17.63 17.05 -9.91
N ASP A 117 16.53 17.04 -9.16
CA ASP A 117 16.10 18.12 -8.26
C ASP A 117 16.48 17.89 -6.79
N ALA A 118 17.12 16.74 -6.49
CA ALA A 118 17.57 16.41 -5.15
C ALA A 118 18.77 17.30 -4.74
N PRO A 119 18.98 17.55 -3.43
CA PRO A 119 20.14 18.31 -2.96
C PRO A 119 21.47 17.67 -3.37
N ASP A 120 22.43 18.50 -3.78
CA ASP A 120 23.80 18.06 -4.08
C ASP A 120 24.59 17.61 -2.84
N GLU A 121 24.17 18.05 -1.65
CA GLU A 121 24.79 17.71 -0.38
C GLU A 121 24.11 16.50 0.29
N PRO A 122 24.87 15.48 0.74
CA PRO A 122 24.31 14.28 1.31
C PRO A 122 23.59 14.56 2.64
N THR A 123 22.39 13.99 2.79
CA THR A 123 21.67 14.00 4.07
C THR A 123 22.00 12.76 4.90
N TYR A 124 22.61 12.95 6.08
CA TYR A 124 22.88 11.87 7.02
C TYR A 124 21.71 11.64 7.99
N VAL A 125 21.31 10.37 8.13
CA VAL A 125 20.22 9.93 9.01
C VAL A 125 20.66 8.73 9.82
N ASN A 126 20.61 8.84 11.15
CA ASN A 126 20.81 7.75 12.09
C ASN A 126 19.45 7.30 12.62
N VAL A 127 19.05 6.06 12.33
CA VAL A 127 17.82 5.46 12.85
C VAL A 127 18.18 4.51 13.99
N THR A 128 17.58 4.71 15.16
CA THR A 128 17.71 3.78 16.28
C THR A 128 16.53 2.84 16.30
N PHE A 129 16.80 1.54 16.48
CA PHE A 129 15.81 0.50 16.65
C PHE A 129 15.86 -0.08 18.07
N LYS A 130 14.71 -0.52 18.57
CA LYS A 130 14.59 -1.34 19.76
C LYS A 130 13.74 -2.55 19.38
N GLU A 131 14.30 -3.76 19.53
CA GLU A 131 13.59 -5.02 19.23
C GLU A 131 12.97 -5.01 17.81
N GLY A 132 13.73 -4.55 16.81
CA GLY A 132 13.28 -4.47 15.41
C GLY A 132 12.39 -3.26 15.08
N VAL A 133 11.93 -2.49 16.07
CA VAL A 133 11.04 -1.33 15.85
C VAL A 133 11.83 -0.02 15.88
N PRO A 134 11.71 0.86 14.86
CA PRO A 134 12.38 2.16 14.86
C PRO A 134 11.75 3.10 15.90
N CYS A 135 12.59 3.78 16.70
CA CYS A 135 12.13 4.65 17.79
C CYS A 135 12.79 6.04 17.82
N ARG A 136 13.96 6.24 17.19
CA ARG A 136 14.65 7.54 17.15
C ARG A 136 15.22 7.85 15.77
N ILE A 137 15.26 9.14 15.43
CA ILE A 137 15.99 9.69 14.29
C ILE A 137 16.98 10.73 14.81
N ASN A 138 18.27 10.58 14.46
CA ASN A 138 19.37 11.46 14.88
C ASN A 138 19.39 11.70 16.40
N GLY A 139 19.14 10.64 17.17
CA GLY A 139 19.11 10.69 18.63
C GLY A 139 17.85 11.31 19.23
N LYS A 140 16.90 11.81 18.44
CA LYS A 140 15.62 12.31 18.95
C LYS A 140 14.55 11.22 18.86
N GLU A 141 13.77 11.05 19.92
CA GLU A 141 12.66 10.11 20.01
C GLU A 141 11.42 10.62 19.26
N TYR A 142 10.70 9.69 18.63
CA TYR A 142 9.48 9.96 17.87
C TYR A 142 8.48 8.82 18.10
N GLU A 143 7.19 9.19 18.15
CA GLU A 143 6.12 8.24 17.92
C GLU A 143 6.20 7.68 16.49
N LEU A 144 5.78 6.42 16.29
CA LEU A 144 6.02 5.69 15.04
C LEU A 144 5.44 6.42 13.81
N VAL A 145 4.25 7.01 13.92
CA VAL A 145 3.63 7.78 12.82
C VAL A 145 4.52 8.97 12.44
N SER A 146 4.90 9.80 13.42
CA SER A 146 5.74 10.98 13.18
C SER A 146 7.15 10.60 12.69
N LEU A 147 7.66 9.44 13.11
CA LEU A 147 8.91 8.89 12.60
C LEU A 147 8.81 8.58 11.10
N ILE A 148 7.75 7.89 10.68
CA ILE A 148 7.49 7.55 9.27
C ILE A 148 7.30 8.82 8.45
N GLU A 149 6.49 9.77 8.92
CA GLU A 149 6.31 11.07 8.24
C GLU A 149 7.64 11.82 8.06
N LYS A 150 8.48 11.83 9.11
CA LYS A 150 9.79 12.48 9.04
C LYS A 150 10.70 11.81 8.02
N LEU A 151 10.74 10.48 7.97
CA LEU A 151 11.53 9.74 6.99
C LEU A 151 10.97 9.87 5.57
N ASN A 152 9.64 9.95 5.40
CA ASN A 152 9.03 10.23 4.11
C ASN A 152 9.46 11.60 3.58
N LEU A 153 9.45 12.63 4.42
CA LEU A 153 9.92 13.97 4.06
C LEU A 153 11.40 13.98 3.69
N VAL A 154 12.25 13.35 4.51
CA VAL A 154 13.70 13.32 4.28
C VAL A 154 14.03 12.51 3.03
N GLY A 155 13.50 11.30 2.91
CA GLY A 155 13.72 10.45 1.76
C GLY A 155 13.16 11.05 0.47
N GLY A 156 11.94 11.58 0.51
CA GLY A 156 11.31 12.22 -0.64
C GLY A 156 12.11 13.40 -1.19
N LYS A 157 12.62 14.27 -0.31
CA LYS A 157 13.51 15.38 -0.72
C LYS A 157 14.82 14.90 -1.36
N ASN A 158 15.32 13.73 -0.98
CA ASN A 158 16.56 13.15 -1.51
C ASN A 158 16.31 12.11 -2.62
N ALA A 159 15.14 12.15 -3.27
CA ALA A 159 14.76 11.22 -4.35
C ALA A 159 14.80 9.72 -3.99
N VAL A 160 14.66 9.38 -2.71
CA VAL A 160 14.66 8.00 -2.24
C VAL A 160 13.25 7.41 -2.37
N GLY A 161 13.18 6.18 -2.87
CA GLY A 161 11.97 5.35 -2.80
C GLY A 161 11.01 5.49 -3.97
N ARG A 162 11.45 6.04 -5.12
CA ARG A 162 10.78 5.83 -6.40
C ARG A 162 11.06 4.41 -6.90
N ILE A 163 10.01 3.67 -7.23
CA ILE A 163 10.09 2.27 -7.69
C ILE A 163 9.18 2.12 -8.90
N ASP A 164 9.73 1.68 -10.03
CA ASP A 164 8.99 1.34 -11.25
C ASP A 164 9.13 -0.18 -11.46
N LEU A 165 8.00 -0.90 -11.42
CA LEU A 165 8.03 -2.35 -11.51
C LEU A 165 6.83 -2.93 -12.25
N ILE A 166 7.06 -4.12 -12.82
CA ILE A 166 5.99 -4.97 -13.36
C ILE A 166 5.74 -6.10 -12.36
N GLU A 167 4.54 -6.17 -11.80
CA GLU A 167 4.15 -7.18 -10.82
C GLU A 167 3.21 -8.24 -11.40
N ASN A 168 3.14 -9.38 -10.70
CA ASN A 168 2.18 -10.44 -10.99
C ASN A 168 1.00 -10.29 -10.04
N ARG A 169 -0.17 -9.92 -10.57
CA ARG A 169 -1.40 -9.87 -9.79
C ARG A 169 -1.89 -11.27 -9.44
N LEU A 170 -2.54 -11.38 -8.29
CA LEU A 170 -3.13 -12.62 -7.80
C LEU A 170 -4.13 -13.21 -8.80
N ILE A 171 -4.82 -12.34 -9.55
CA ILE A 171 -5.79 -12.72 -10.58
C ILE A 171 -5.17 -13.20 -11.90
N GLY A 172 -3.84 -13.38 -11.96
CA GLY A 172 -3.15 -14.01 -13.09
C GLY A 172 -2.74 -13.09 -14.24
N ILE A 173 -2.83 -11.76 -14.05
CA ILE A 173 -2.34 -10.76 -15.02
C ILE A 173 -1.10 -10.04 -14.49
N LYS A 174 -0.37 -9.39 -15.39
CA LYS A 174 0.69 -8.46 -15.01
C LYS A 174 0.18 -7.02 -15.07
N SER A 175 0.69 -6.17 -14.19
CA SER A 175 0.50 -4.71 -14.23
C SER A 175 1.85 -4.02 -14.03
N ARG A 176 2.04 -2.87 -14.68
CA ARG A 176 3.11 -1.94 -14.32
C ARG A 176 2.56 -0.97 -13.29
N GLU A 177 3.28 -0.79 -12.20
CA GLU A 177 2.91 0.11 -11.11
C GLU A 177 4.12 0.92 -10.66
N ILE A 178 3.86 2.21 -10.40
CA ILE A 178 4.86 3.12 -9.85
C ILE A 178 4.56 3.29 -8.37
N TYR A 179 5.58 3.13 -7.54
CA TYR A 179 5.48 3.31 -6.10
C TYR A 179 6.42 4.40 -5.61
N GLU A 180 5.93 5.15 -4.62
CA GLU A 180 6.73 6.07 -3.82
C GLU A 180 6.65 5.66 -2.35
N ALA A 181 7.74 5.14 -1.79
CA ALA A 181 7.77 4.70 -0.40
C ALA A 181 9.10 5.06 0.30
N PRO A 182 9.39 6.37 0.51
CA PRO A 182 10.71 6.80 0.97
C PRO A 182 11.06 6.28 2.37
N ALA A 183 10.13 6.41 3.33
CA ALA A 183 10.35 5.88 4.68
C ALA A 183 10.50 4.36 4.67
N ALA A 184 9.69 3.65 3.88
CA ALA A 184 9.76 2.20 3.77
C ALA A 184 11.15 1.76 3.28
N VAL A 185 11.66 2.38 2.21
CA VAL A 185 12.98 2.04 1.66
C VAL A 185 14.11 2.32 2.68
N ILE A 186 14.08 3.46 3.35
CA ILE A 186 15.06 3.80 4.40
C ILE A 186 15.00 2.79 5.55
N LEU A 187 13.80 2.50 6.05
CA LEU A 187 13.60 1.59 7.19
C LEU A 187 13.98 0.15 6.85
N HIS A 188 13.59 -0.35 5.67
CA HIS A 188 13.94 -1.71 5.23
C HIS A 188 15.46 -1.85 5.07
N TYR A 189 16.14 -0.85 4.50
CA TYR A 189 17.59 -0.86 4.41
C TYR A 189 18.25 -0.88 5.79
N ALA A 190 17.88 0.07 6.66
CA ALA A 190 18.47 0.19 8.00
C ALA A 190 18.20 -1.04 8.89
N HIS A 191 16.99 -1.59 8.83
CA HIS A 191 16.62 -2.81 9.56
C HIS A 191 17.45 -4.00 9.09
N ARG A 192 17.61 -4.19 7.77
CA ARG A 192 18.40 -5.29 7.21
C ARG A 192 19.88 -5.21 7.59
N GLU A 193 20.47 -4.01 7.58
CA GLU A 193 21.86 -3.84 8.03
C GLU A 193 22.02 -4.11 9.54
N LEU A 194 21.02 -3.77 10.35
CA LEU A 194 21.02 -4.13 11.77
C LEU A 194 20.88 -5.65 11.99
N GLU A 195 20.03 -6.32 11.21
CA GLU A 195 19.91 -7.79 11.24
C GLU A 195 21.22 -8.48 10.87
N ARG A 196 21.95 -7.98 9.85
CA ARG A 196 23.27 -8.52 9.49
C ARG A 196 24.30 -8.43 10.61
N LEU A 197 24.17 -7.42 11.48
CA LEU A 197 25.06 -7.22 12.62
C LEU A 197 24.65 -8.07 13.83
N THR A 198 23.36 -8.33 14.00
CA THR A 198 22.80 -8.85 15.26
C THR A 198 22.34 -10.31 15.20
N LEU A 199 22.02 -10.83 14.02
CA LEU A 199 21.61 -12.21 13.83
C LEU A 199 22.81 -13.09 13.44
N ASP A 200 22.81 -14.34 13.89
CA ASP A 200 23.74 -15.33 13.34
C ASP A 200 23.39 -15.65 11.88
N LYS A 201 24.35 -16.26 11.20
CA LYS A 201 24.28 -16.56 9.76
C LYS A 201 23.06 -17.39 9.37
N ASP A 202 22.72 -18.41 10.15
CA ASP A 202 21.69 -19.38 9.75
C ASP A 202 20.30 -18.81 10.06
N THR A 203 20.15 -18.10 11.19
CA THR A 203 18.93 -17.32 11.48
C THR A 203 18.67 -16.26 10.41
N PHE A 204 19.67 -15.46 10.04
CA PHE A 204 19.54 -14.45 8.98
C PHE A 204 19.07 -15.07 7.65
N ARG A 205 19.69 -16.17 7.23
CA ARG A 205 19.36 -16.85 5.97
C ARG A 205 17.96 -17.43 5.96
N PHE A 206 17.54 -18.06 7.06
CA PHE A 206 16.21 -18.66 7.13
C PHE A 206 15.12 -17.59 7.21
N LYS A 207 15.38 -16.49 7.93
CA LYS A 207 14.48 -15.32 7.98
C LYS A 207 14.22 -14.71 6.61
N GLU A 208 15.19 -14.70 5.67
CA GLU A 208 14.95 -14.21 4.30
C GLU A 208 13.92 -15.07 3.54
N ILE A 209 13.90 -16.39 3.76
CA ILE A 209 12.90 -17.30 3.17
C ILE A 209 11.51 -16.97 3.75
N ILE A 210 11.44 -16.80 5.07
CA ILE A 210 10.20 -16.44 5.75
C ILE A 210 9.69 -15.07 5.30
N ALA A 211 10.56 -14.08 5.18
CA ALA A 211 10.21 -12.73 4.75
C ALA A 211 9.58 -12.72 3.35
N GLN A 212 10.12 -13.53 2.43
CA GLN A 212 9.52 -13.71 1.10
C GLN A 212 8.13 -14.35 1.20
N LYS A 213 7.96 -15.38 2.04
CA LYS A 213 6.63 -15.98 2.19
C LYS A 213 5.63 -15.03 2.85
N TYR A 214 6.10 -14.23 3.80
CA TYR A 214 5.30 -13.22 4.48
C TYR A 214 4.79 -12.18 3.50
N SER A 215 5.65 -11.67 2.60
CA SER A 215 5.25 -10.69 1.59
C SER A 215 4.18 -11.23 0.64
N GLU A 216 4.29 -12.49 0.20
CA GLU A 216 3.26 -13.18 -0.59
C GLU A 216 1.92 -13.22 0.14
N LEU A 217 1.91 -13.65 1.40
CA LEU A 217 0.66 -13.73 2.20
C LEU A 217 0.00 -12.36 2.36
N VAL A 218 0.79 -11.29 2.56
CA VAL A 218 0.25 -9.93 2.63
C VAL A 218 -0.30 -9.49 1.27
N TYR A 219 0.42 -9.73 0.18
CA TYR A 219 0.02 -9.36 -1.18
C TYR A 219 -1.30 -10.04 -1.59
N ASP A 220 -1.44 -11.32 -1.24
CA ASP A 220 -2.59 -12.17 -1.55
C ASP A 220 -3.81 -11.91 -0.65
N GLY A 221 -3.71 -10.98 0.31
CA GLY A 221 -4.81 -10.66 1.23
C GLY A 221 -5.00 -11.66 2.36
N LEU A 222 -4.05 -12.57 2.57
CA LEU A 222 -4.06 -13.63 3.58
C LEU A 222 -3.57 -13.15 4.96
N TRP A 223 -3.87 -11.89 5.31
CA TRP A 223 -3.44 -11.26 6.56
C TRP A 223 -3.95 -11.99 7.81
N HIS A 224 -5.18 -12.52 7.77
CA HIS A 224 -5.76 -13.28 8.87
C HIS A 224 -5.51 -14.79 8.78
N SER A 225 -4.60 -15.23 7.90
CA SER A 225 -4.27 -16.65 7.78
C SER A 225 -3.49 -17.17 9.00
N PRO A 226 -3.70 -18.45 9.41
CA PRO A 226 -2.91 -19.07 10.47
C PRO A 226 -1.41 -19.10 10.17
N LEU A 227 -1.03 -19.30 8.90
CA LEU A 227 0.38 -19.31 8.51
C LEU A 227 1.05 -17.97 8.79
N ARG A 228 0.45 -16.84 8.37
CA ARG A 228 1.04 -15.52 8.64
C ARG A 228 1.17 -15.26 10.14
N GLN A 229 0.23 -15.77 10.95
CA GLN A 229 0.22 -15.73 12.41
C GLN A 229 1.41 -16.50 13.01
N ALA A 230 1.64 -17.72 12.54
CA ALA A 230 2.81 -18.50 12.94
C ALA A 230 4.14 -17.85 12.49
N LEU A 231 4.15 -17.06 11.40
CA LEU A 231 5.33 -16.32 10.98
C LEU A 231 5.60 -15.06 11.82
N ASP A 232 4.60 -14.47 12.50
CA ASP A 232 4.83 -13.38 13.47
C ASP A 232 5.48 -13.90 14.75
N ASP A 233 5.18 -15.14 15.14
CA ASP A 233 5.69 -15.78 16.36
C ASP A 233 7.11 -16.33 16.21
N PHE A 234 7.58 -16.50 14.97
CA PHE A 234 8.93 -16.98 14.63
C PHE A 234 9.99 -15.91 14.89
#